data_AF-A0A9D1NQ20-F1
#
_entry.id   AF-A0A9D1NQ20-F1
#
_cell.length_a   1.000
_cell.length_b   1.000
_cell.length_c   1.000
_cell.angle_alpha   90.00
_cell.angle_beta   90.00
_cell.angle_gamma   90.00
#
_symmetry.space_group_name_H-M   'P 1'
#
loop_
_entity.id
_entity.type
_entity.pdbx_description
1 polymer ?
#
loop_
_entity_poly.entity_id
_entity_poly.type
_entity_poly.pdbx_seq_one_letter_code
_entity_poly.pdbx_strand_id
1 'polypeptide(L)'
;MPNTQEKFFEYRGLPLVRKGNELYYGSMGDKEVVMLQIARQEKDGELDIATKVRMYRMLIDETVPVMERITKTAEKSSLFEALDLAHDWLKA
;
A
#
# COMPACT_ATOMS: atom_id res chain seq x y z
N MET A 1 -18.63 5.56 26.30
CA MET A 1 -18.30 4.46 25.36
C MET A 1 -16.83 4.64 25.00
N PRO A 2 -15.92 3.71 25.29
CA PRO A 2 -14.55 3.88 24.83
C PRO A 2 -14.55 3.67 23.31
N ASN A 3 -14.24 4.74 22.59
CA ASN A 3 -13.99 4.73 21.16
C ASN A 3 -12.72 3.92 20.96
N THR A 4 -12.84 2.61 20.72
CA THR A 4 -11.71 1.76 20.37
C THR A 4 -11.22 2.23 19.01
N GLN A 5 -10.32 3.19 18.99
CA GLN A 5 -9.53 3.52 17.81
C GLN A 5 -8.79 2.23 17.46
N GLU A 6 -9.30 1.49 16.47
CA GLU A 6 -8.56 0.40 15.84
C GLU A 6 -7.25 1.01 15.38
N LYS A 7 -6.16 0.72 16.11
CA LYS A 7 -4.83 1.16 15.74
C LYS A 7 -4.50 0.47 14.42
N PHE A 8 -4.63 1.21 13.33
CA PHE A 8 -4.10 0.80 12.04
C PHE A 8 -2.60 0.56 12.19
N PHE A 9 -2.07 -0.37 11.40
CA PHE A 9 -0.62 -0.46 11.28
C PHE A 9 -0.12 0.84 10.67
N GLU A 10 1.03 1.33 11.11
CA GLU A 10 1.62 2.55 10.59
C GLU A 10 3.00 2.25 10.04
N TYR A 11 3.32 2.83 8.88
CA TYR A 11 4.65 2.82 8.32
C TYR A 11 5.11 4.26 8.12
N ARG A 12 6.21 4.64 8.78
CA ARG A 12 6.76 6.02 8.75
C ARG A 12 5.73 7.12 9.05
N GLY A 13 4.79 6.84 9.97
CA GLY A 13 3.77 7.79 10.42
C GLY A 13 2.53 7.92 9.53
N LEU A 14 2.38 7.06 8.50
CA LEU A 14 1.16 6.98 7.70
C LEU A 14 0.48 5.62 7.91
N PRO A 15 -0.87 5.57 7.86
CA PRO A 15 -1.61 4.35 8.05
C PRO A 15 -1.38 3.36 6.89
N LEU A 16 -1.36 2.09 7.26
CA LEU A 16 -1.14 0.93 6.43
C LEU A 16 -2.21 -0.09 6.76
N VAL A 17 -3.05 -0.41 5.78
CA VAL A 17 -4.15 -1.35 5.93
C VAL A 17 -3.90 -2.55 5.04
N ARG A 18 -3.98 -3.76 5.60
CA ARG A 18 -3.78 -5.00 4.84
C ARG A 18 -5.10 -5.74 4.68
N LYS A 19 -5.38 -6.16 3.45
CA LYS A 19 -6.50 -7.05 3.07
C LYS A 19 -5.95 -8.21 2.24
N GLY A 20 -5.66 -9.32 2.88
CA GLY A 20 -5.06 -10.50 2.22
C GLY A 20 -3.68 -10.19 1.64
N ASN A 21 -3.56 -10.24 0.30
CA ASN A 21 -2.32 -9.98 -0.45
C ASN A 21 -2.21 -8.52 -0.92
N GLU A 22 -3.17 -7.68 -0.56
CA GLU A 22 -3.21 -6.27 -0.92
C GLU A 22 -2.99 -5.42 0.34
N LEU A 23 -2.14 -4.41 0.21
CA LEU A 23 -1.85 -3.44 1.25
C LEU A 23 -2.12 -2.05 0.69
N TYR A 24 -2.82 -1.23 1.46
CA TYR A 24 -3.12 0.16 1.13
C TYR A 24 -2.35 1.05 2.10
N TYR A 25 -1.54 1.94 1.53
CA TYR A 25 -0.67 2.85 2.26
C TYR A 25 -1.04 4.29 1.95
N GLY A 26 -1.25 5.10 2.99
CA GLY A 26 -1.65 6.51 2.88
C GLY A 26 -2.88 6.84 3.71
N SER A 27 -3.09 8.12 4.00
CA SER A 27 -4.22 8.59 4.81
C SER A 27 -5.46 8.82 3.94
N MET A 28 -6.64 8.51 4.47
CA MET A 28 -7.92 8.88 3.83
C MET A 28 -8.14 10.41 3.80
N GLY A 29 -7.34 11.19 4.52
CA GLY A 29 -7.33 12.65 4.43
C GLY A 29 -6.56 13.19 3.21
N ASP A 30 -5.77 12.36 2.56
CA ASP A 30 -4.98 12.74 1.38
C ASP A 30 -5.78 12.53 0.08
N LYS A 31 -5.31 13.10 -1.02
CA LYS A 31 -5.95 12.92 -2.34
C LYS A 31 -5.57 11.60 -3.01
N GLU A 32 -4.45 11.01 -2.60
CA GLU A 32 -3.83 9.85 -3.23
C GLU A 32 -3.44 8.81 -2.17
N VAL A 33 -3.51 7.53 -2.55
CA VAL A 33 -3.02 6.38 -1.77
C VAL A 33 -2.18 5.48 -2.67
N VAL A 34 -1.34 4.65 -2.06
CA VAL A 34 -0.58 3.62 -2.78
C VAL A 34 -1.10 2.24 -2.40
N MET A 35 -1.55 1.48 -3.40
CA MET A 35 -1.90 0.08 -3.25
C MET A 35 -0.71 -0.79 -3.65
N LEU A 36 -0.29 -1.67 -2.74
CA LEU A 36 0.72 -2.68 -2.94
C LEU A 36 0.03 -4.05 -3.04
N GLN A 37 0.25 -4.77 -4.13
CA GLN A 37 -0.28 -6.11 -4.36
C GLN A 37 0.89 -7.10 -4.41
N ILE A 38 0.87 -8.08 -3.49
CA ILE A 38 1.83 -9.19 -3.48
C ILE A 38 1.43 -10.15 -4.62
N ALA A 39 2.19 -10.09 -5.71
CA ALA A 39 1.96 -10.92 -6.90
C ALA A 39 2.64 -12.30 -6.77
N ARG A 40 3.78 -12.36 -6.08
CA ARG A 40 4.47 -13.61 -5.77
C ARG A 40 5.12 -13.51 -4.39
N GLN A 41 5.04 -14.63 -3.67
CA GLN A 41 5.74 -14.84 -2.41
C GLN A 41 6.39 -16.22 -2.46
N GLU A 42 7.49 -16.37 -1.74
CA GLU A 42 8.22 -17.62 -1.59
C GLU A 42 8.33 -17.93 -0.10
N LYS A 43 8.22 -19.23 0.23
CA LYS A 43 8.38 -19.66 1.62
C LYS A 43 9.86 -19.77 1.95
N ASP A 44 10.28 -19.03 2.96
CA ASP A 44 11.58 -19.16 3.60
C ASP A 44 11.36 -19.66 5.03
N GLY A 45 11.48 -20.98 5.20
CA GLY A 45 11.11 -21.66 6.45
C GLY A 45 9.61 -21.57 6.74
N GLU A 46 9.26 -20.92 7.85
CA GLU A 46 7.86 -20.71 8.28
C GLU A 46 7.28 -19.36 7.80
N LEU A 47 8.08 -18.52 7.12
CA LEU A 47 7.67 -17.18 6.68
C LEU A 47 7.41 -17.14 5.18
N ASP A 48 6.31 -16.50 4.78
CA ASP A 48 6.06 -16.14 3.38
C ASP A 48 6.71 -14.78 3.07
N ILE A 49 7.77 -14.80 2.26
CA ILE A 49 8.50 -13.61 1.84
C ILE A 49 8.00 -13.16 0.47
N ALA A 50 7.52 -11.93 0.37
CA ALA A 50 7.10 -11.35 -0.90
C ALA A 50 8.32 -11.11 -1.82
N THR A 51 8.34 -11.77 -2.98
CA THR A 51 9.42 -11.67 -3.98
C THR A 51 9.03 -10.87 -5.22
N LYS A 52 7.73 -10.55 -5.36
CA LYS A 52 7.21 -9.66 -6.40
C LYS A 52 6.02 -8.89 -5.88
N VAL A 53 6.18 -7.58 -5.73
CA VAL A 53 5.16 -6.66 -5.25
C VAL A 53 4.88 -5.62 -6.32
N ARG A 54 3.65 -5.57 -6.79
CA ARG A 54 3.16 -4.53 -7.71
C ARG A 54 2.64 -3.36 -6.90
N MET A 55 2.88 -2.15 -7.38
CA MET A 55 2.48 -0.92 -6.72
C MET A 55 1.65 -0.08 -7.68
N TYR A 56 0.59 0.53 -7.14
CA TYR A 56 -0.32 1.40 -7.87
C TYR A 56 -0.56 2.66 -7.04
N ARG A 57 -0.14 3.81 -7.55
CA ARG A 57 -0.53 5.11 -6.98
C ARG A 57 -1.90 5.46 -7.53
N MET A 58 -2.85 5.69 -6.64
CA MET A 58 -4.26 5.87 -6.99
C MET A 58 -4.84 7.11 -6.33
N LEU A 59 -5.66 7.85 -7.07
CA LEU A 59 -6.52 8.89 -6.49
C LEU A 59 -7.62 8.23 -5.63
N ILE A 60 -7.96 8.84 -4.50
CA ILE A 60 -9.10 8.41 -3.66
C ILE A 60 -10.44 8.86 -4.28
N ASP A 61 -10.42 9.89 -5.12
CA ASP A 61 -11.61 10.50 -5.71
C ASP A 61 -12.53 9.47 -6.39
N GLU A 62 -13.70 9.25 -5.78
CA GLU A 62 -14.68 8.28 -6.24
C GLU A 62 -15.39 8.67 -7.55
N THR A 63 -15.26 9.93 -7.99
CA THR A 63 -15.89 10.43 -9.20
C THR A 63 -15.11 10.08 -10.47
N VAL A 64 -13.81 9.80 -10.33
CA VAL A 64 -12.92 9.47 -11.45
C VAL A 64 -13.04 7.98 -11.78
N PRO A 65 -13.00 7.52 -13.04
CA PRO A 65 -12.93 6.09 -13.36
C PRO A 65 -11.69 5.42 -12.77
N VAL A 66 -11.79 4.19 -12.29
CA VAL A 66 -10.68 3.47 -11.61
C VAL A 66 -9.40 3.43 -12.43
N MET A 67 -9.49 3.28 -13.76
CA MET A 67 -8.31 3.28 -14.62
C MET A 67 -7.60 4.64 -14.66
N GLU A 68 -8.36 5.73 -14.61
CA GLU A 68 -7.82 7.09 -14.58
C GLU A 68 -7.34 7.50 -13.18
N ARG A 69 -7.83 6.85 -12.13
CA ARG A 69 -7.30 7.04 -10.77
C ARG A 69 -5.87 6.55 -10.65
N ILE A 70 -5.45 5.55 -11.43
CA ILE A 70 -4.09 5.00 -11.37
C ILE A 70 -3.14 5.97 -12.09
N THR A 71 -2.41 6.76 -11.31
CA THR A 71 -1.47 7.77 -11.84
C THR A 71 -0.07 7.21 -12.06
N LYS A 72 0.30 6.14 -11.33
CA LYS A 72 1.64 5.55 -11.43
C LYS A 72 1.61 4.07 -11.06
N THR A 73 2.48 3.30 -11.71
CA THR A 73 2.69 1.89 -11.40
C THR A 73 4.17 1.57 -11.27
N ALA A 74 4.51 0.58 -10.43
CA ALA A 74 5.86 0.04 -10.32
C ALA A 74 5.81 -1.42 -9.85
N GLU A 75 6.94 -2.10 -9.99
CA GLU A 75 7.12 -3.44 -9.46
C GLU A 75 8.44 -3.50 -8.69
N LYS A 76 8.43 -4.18 -7.54
CA LYS A 76 9.58 -4.36 -6.66
C LYS A 76 9.74 -5.81 -6.24
N SER A 77 10.98 -6.19 -5.97
CA SER A 77 11.37 -7.53 -5.55
C SER A 77 11.15 -7.80 -4.06
N SER A 78 10.85 -6.78 -3.27
CA SER A 78 10.56 -6.93 -1.84
C SER A 78 9.44 -5.99 -1.40
N LEU A 79 8.73 -6.39 -0.33
CA LEU A 79 7.70 -5.53 0.29
C LEU A 79 8.32 -4.28 0.91
N PHE A 80 9.53 -4.38 1.46
CA PHE A 80 10.21 -3.26 2.11
C PHE A 80 10.57 -2.15 1.11
N GLU A 81 11.19 -2.51 -0.02
CA GLU A 81 11.49 -1.54 -1.09
C GLU A 81 10.21 -0.92 -1.68
N ALA A 82 9.14 -1.71 -1.78
CA ALA A 82 7.86 -1.23 -2.25
C ALA A 82 7.25 -0.20 -1.28
N LEU A 83 7.33 -0.43 0.03
CA LEU A 83 6.86 0.51 1.05
C LEU A 83 7.69 1.80 1.09
N ASP A 84 9.01 1.71 0.94
CA ASP A 84 9.88 2.90 0.86
C ASP A 84 9.53 3.75 -0.35
N LEU A 85 9.41 3.13 -1.53
CA LEU A 85 9.02 3.86 -2.74
C LEU A 85 7.59 4.43 -2.62
N ALA A 86 6.67 3.73 -1.95
CA ALA A 86 5.31 4.21 -1.70
C ALA A 86 5.32 5.47 -0.82
N HIS A 87 6.18 5.50 0.19
CA HIS A 87 6.39 6.67 1.04
C HIS A 87 6.92 7.86 0.25
N ASP A 88 7.92 7.64 -0.60
CA ASP A 88 8.46 8.69 -1.45
C ASP A 88 7.41 9.23 -2.43
N TRP A 89 6.51 8.37 -2.93
CA TRP A 89 5.44 8.80 -3.85
C TRP A 89 4.37 9.67 -3.20
N LEU A 90 4.10 9.51 -1.90
CA LEU A 90 3.10 10.29 -1.17
C LEU A 90 3.69 11.57 -0.54
N LYS A 91 5.02 11.63 -0.36
CA LYS A 91 5.71 12.82 0.16
C LYS A 91 6.23 13.77 -0.93
N ALA A 92 6.39 13.31 -2.16
CA ALA A 92 6.86 14.09 -3.29
C ALA A 92 5.80 15.07 -3.79
#